data_AF-A0AAV9FAX0-F1
#
_entry.id   AF-A0AAV9FAX0-F1
#
_cell.length_a   1.000
_cell.length_b   1.000
_cell.length_c   1.000
_cell.angle_alpha   90.00
_cell.angle_beta   90.00
_cell.angle_gamma   90.00
#
_symmetry.space_group_name_H-M   'P 1'
#
loop_
_entity.id
_entity.type
_entity.pdbx_description
1 polymer ?
#
loop_
_entity_poly.entity_id
_entity_poly.type
_entity_poly.pdbx_seq_one_letter_code
_entity_poly.pdbx_strand_id
1 'polypeptide(L)'
;MLMMVTTTAPPTTSLLHCHPFLRLSPSTSHRCRRHLPRSISVTASASASKEPVLRSFHEKRALKIIAGLQNFDRSVIASVVTAADKGGATHVDIACDPDLVNLAVSLTSLPICVSSVDPEEFPAAVEAGAQMVEIGNYDSFYEMGRLFSPEEVMLAELLEQEGADIIQTEGGKYSSPSKPGVLGLIEKATPTLASAYSISRAVKIPVMCSSGLSAVTAPMALTAGASGVGIGSAVNRLNDLIAMIAESGDSEEELVEVVEAAEPRSLVPSRWHAVAAWTWDAQDETCGICRMAFDGCCPDLWGACNHAFHLHCILKWVNSQTPQPHCPMCRREWQFKA
;
A
#
# COMPACT_ATOMS: atom_id res chain seq x y z
N MET A 1 -8.70 -8.91 -2.23
CA MET A 1 -8.94 -7.93 -3.31
C MET A 1 -10.08 -7.02 -2.88
N LEU A 2 -9.93 -5.71 -3.08
CA LEU A 2 -10.75 -4.67 -2.48
C LEU A 2 -11.40 -3.77 -3.53
N MET A 3 -12.59 -3.30 -3.19
CA MET A 3 -13.40 -2.41 -4.00
C MET A 3 -13.23 -0.99 -3.49
N MET A 4 -12.84 -0.07 -4.38
CA MET A 4 -12.82 1.36 -4.08
C MET A 4 -13.92 2.09 -4.83
N VAL A 5 -14.62 2.97 -4.12
CA VAL A 5 -15.70 3.79 -4.63
C VAL A 5 -15.49 5.23 -4.20
N THR A 6 -15.69 6.16 -5.11
CA THR A 6 -15.67 7.59 -4.81
C THR A 6 -17.06 8.06 -4.36
N THR A 7 -17.08 8.98 -3.39
CA THR A 7 -18.25 9.24 -2.53
C THR A 7 -19.36 10.07 -3.17
N THR A 8 -19.27 10.33 -4.48
CA THR A 8 -20.25 11.16 -5.22
C THR A 8 -21.62 10.49 -5.40
N ALA A 9 -21.77 9.21 -5.01
CA ALA A 9 -23.05 8.54 -4.80
C ALA A 9 -22.94 7.61 -3.58
N PRO A 10 -23.93 7.59 -2.66
CA PRO A 10 -23.95 6.61 -1.59
C PRO A 10 -24.04 5.20 -2.20
N PRO A 11 -23.29 4.20 -1.70
CA PRO A 11 -23.45 2.83 -2.15
C PRO A 11 -24.91 2.42 -1.90
N THR A 12 -25.59 1.95 -2.94
CA THR A 12 -26.96 1.46 -2.80
C THR A 12 -26.96 0.30 -1.80
N THR A 13 -27.84 0.35 -0.81
CA THR A 13 -27.97 -0.67 0.26
C THR A 13 -28.25 -2.08 -0.26
N SER A 14 -28.58 -2.24 -1.56
CA SER A 14 -28.70 -3.53 -2.24
C SER A 14 -27.36 -4.23 -2.49
N LEU A 15 -26.24 -3.48 -2.55
CA LEU A 15 -24.90 -3.99 -2.85
C LEU A 15 -24.36 -4.94 -1.76
N LEU A 16 -24.88 -4.83 -0.54
CA LEU A 16 -24.29 -5.45 0.67
C LEU A 16 -25.00 -6.73 1.13
N HIS A 17 -26.22 -7.00 0.65
CA HIS A 17 -27.09 -8.04 1.23
C HIS A 17 -27.19 -9.35 0.41
N CYS A 18 -26.53 -9.44 -0.75
CA CYS A 18 -26.88 -10.46 -1.75
C CYS A 18 -25.87 -11.59 -2.04
N HIS A 19 -24.63 -11.61 -1.52
CA HIS A 19 -23.69 -12.69 -1.84
C HIS A 19 -23.42 -13.70 -0.70
N PRO A 20 -23.44 -15.03 -0.98
CA PRO A 20 -23.22 -16.08 0.02
C PRO A 20 -21.85 -16.05 0.72
N PHE A 21 -20.86 -15.38 0.14
CA PHE A 21 -19.50 -15.28 0.68
C PHE A 21 -19.37 -14.34 1.89
N LEU A 22 -20.37 -13.49 2.16
CA LEU A 22 -20.37 -12.52 3.27
C LEU A 22 -21.25 -12.96 4.46
N ARG A 23 -21.84 -14.17 4.45
CA ARG A 23 -22.66 -14.67 5.57
C ARG A 23 -21.82 -15.50 6.56
N LEU A 24 -21.44 -14.87 7.67
CA LEU A 24 -20.96 -15.53 8.88
C LEU A 24 -22.16 -16.11 9.66
N SER A 25 -22.59 -17.34 9.39
CA SER A 25 -23.22 -18.24 10.39
C SER A 25 -23.63 -19.59 9.80
N PRO A 26 -23.54 -20.70 10.58
CA PRO A 26 -24.11 -21.98 10.18
C PRO A 26 -25.64 -21.89 10.23
N SER A 27 -26.27 -22.30 9.14
CA SER A 27 -27.72 -22.28 8.94
C SER A 27 -28.50 -22.97 10.06
N THR A 28 -29.43 -22.23 10.68
CA THR A 28 -30.71 -22.81 11.11
C THR A 28 -31.84 -22.15 10.31
N SER A 29 -32.71 -22.99 9.75
CA SER A 29 -33.71 -22.61 8.77
C SER A 29 -34.90 -21.89 9.42
N HIS A 30 -35.08 -20.60 9.16
CA HIS A 30 -36.38 -19.96 9.34
C HIS A 30 -36.74 -19.03 8.17
N ARG A 31 -37.92 -19.30 7.61
CA ARG A 31 -38.52 -18.67 6.43
C ARG A 31 -39.10 -17.31 6.83
N CYS A 32 -38.53 -16.18 6.39
CA CYS A 32 -39.08 -14.85 6.66
C CYS A 32 -39.69 -14.22 5.39
N ARG A 33 -40.91 -13.69 5.52
CA ARG A 33 -41.74 -13.10 4.46
C ARG A 33 -41.20 -11.74 3.99
N ARG A 34 -41.26 -11.50 2.68
CA ARG A 34 -40.88 -10.25 2.01
C ARG A 34 -41.86 -9.11 2.36
N HIS A 35 -41.37 -8.05 2.99
CA HIS A 35 -41.98 -6.72 2.94
C HIS A 35 -40.97 -5.76 2.31
N LEU A 36 -41.31 -5.17 1.16
CA LEU A 36 -40.53 -4.07 0.57
C LEU A 36 -40.85 -2.76 1.31
N PRO A 37 -39.86 -1.98 1.77
CA PRO A 37 -40.11 -0.61 2.18
C PRO A 37 -40.15 0.33 0.97
N ARG A 38 -40.96 1.39 1.09
CA ARG A 38 -41.21 2.44 0.08
C ARG A 38 -39.94 3.24 -0.21
N SER A 39 -39.67 3.52 -1.49
CA SER A 39 -38.61 4.42 -1.92
C SER A 39 -38.94 5.88 -1.55
N ILE A 40 -38.05 6.51 -0.81
CA ILE A 40 -38.01 7.97 -0.63
C ILE A 40 -37.00 8.47 -1.65
N SER A 41 -37.44 9.27 -2.62
CA SER A 41 -36.55 9.95 -3.55
C SER A 41 -36.12 11.28 -2.94
N VAL A 42 -34.82 11.41 -2.65
CA VAL A 42 -34.17 12.68 -2.33
C VAL A 42 -33.31 13.04 -3.53
N THR A 43 -33.64 14.14 -4.20
CA THR A 43 -32.84 14.70 -5.30
C THR A 43 -31.61 15.38 -4.69
N ALA A 44 -30.43 14.79 -4.88
CA ALA A 44 -29.17 15.39 -4.46
C ALA A 44 -28.70 16.44 -5.49
N SER A 45 -28.42 17.63 -4.99
CA SER A 45 -27.85 18.77 -5.71
C SER A 45 -26.40 18.49 -6.14
N ALA A 46 -26.11 18.71 -7.42
CA ALA A 46 -24.79 18.92 -8.04
C ALA A 46 -23.63 18.05 -7.50
N SER A 47 -23.42 16.88 -8.12
CA SER A 47 -22.23 16.05 -7.91
C SER A 47 -20.95 16.83 -8.22
N ALA A 48 -20.04 16.96 -7.25
CA ALA A 48 -18.63 17.15 -7.59
C ALA A 48 -18.23 15.98 -8.51
N SER A 49 -17.52 16.23 -9.61
CA SER A 49 -17.09 15.15 -10.50
C SER A 49 -16.12 14.23 -9.75
N LYS A 50 -16.19 12.91 -9.97
CA LYS A 50 -15.21 11.93 -9.46
C LYS A 50 -13.78 12.18 -9.98
N GLU A 51 -13.69 12.96 -11.05
CA GLU A 51 -12.49 13.22 -11.83
C GLU A 51 -11.26 13.66 -11.02
N PRO A 52 -11.34 14.60 -10.05
CA PRO A 52 -10.15 15.04 -9.31
C PRO A 52 -9.52 13.93 -8.49
N VAL A 53 -10.32 12.99 -7.97
CA VAL A 53 -9.85 11.82 -7.20
C VAL A 53 -9.30 10.75 -8.14
N LEU A 54 -9.97 10.49 -9.26
CA LEU A 54 -9.59 9.42 -10.19
C LEU A 54 -8.48 9.81 -11.17
N ARG A 55 -8.16 11.10 -11.32
CA ARG A 55 -7.21 11.61 -12.32
C ARG A 55 -5.87 10.89 -12.28
N SER A 56 -5.25 10.76 -11.10
CA SER A 56 -3.91 10.14 -11.00
C SER A 56 -3.92 8.66 -11.41
N PHE A 57 -5.06 7.98 -11.27
CA PHE A 57 -5.20 6.60 -11.72
C PHE A 57 -5.29 6.52 -13.25
N HIS A 58 -6.07 7.40 -13.87
CA HIS A 58 -6.13 7.48 -15.33
C HIS A 58 -4.77 7.85 -15.95
N GLU A 59 -4.00 8.68 -15.26
CA GLU A 59 -2.64 9.06 -15.62
C GLU A 59 -1.57 8.02 -15.24
N LYS A 60 -1.98 6.88 -14.66
CA LYS A 60 -1.12 5.77 -14.21
C LYS A 60 -0.01 6.16 -13.23
N ARG A 61 -0.23 7.20 -12.43
CA ARG A 61 0.71 7.72 -11.45
C ARG A 61 0.14 7.79 -10.04
N ALA A 62 -0.91 7.03 -9.74
CA ALA A 62 -1.51 7.09 -8.41
C ALA A 62 -0.58 6.44 -7.37
N LEU A 63 -0.27 7.18 -6.30
CA LEU A 63 0.47 6.71 -5.14
C LEU A 63 -0.39 6.92 -3.90
N LYS A 64 -0.84 5.82 -3.29
CA LYS A 64 -1.63 5.84 -2.05
C LYS A 64 -0.77 5.41 -0.88
N ILE A 65 -0.58 6.29 0.11
CA ILE A 65 0.11 5.93 1.35
C ILE A 65 -0.92 5.43 2.37
N ILE A 66 -0.72 4.23 2.89
CA ILE A 66 -1.69 3.47 3.69
C ILE A 66 -1.24 3.42 5.15
N ALA A 67 -1.93 4.12 6.04
CA ALA A 67 -1.64 4.14 7.48
C ALA A 67 -2.06 2.85 8.21
N GLY A 68 -2.96 2.09 7.60
CA GLY A 68 -3.50 0.84 8.10
C GLY A 68 -4.86 1.00 8.78
N LEU A 69 -5.73 0.01 8.57
CA LEU A 69 -7.16 0.06 8.92
C LEU A 69 -7.46 -0.03 10.40
N GLN A 70 -6.53 -0.63 11.15
CA GLN A 70 -6.64 -0.82 12.58
C GLN A 70 -5.82 0.22 13.35
N ASN A 71 -5.34 1.25 12.66
CA ASN A 71 -4.52 2.30 13.24
C ASN A 71 -5.37 3.53 13.56
N PHE A 72 -5.73 3.67 14.83
CA PHE A 72 -6.48 4.81 15.35
C PHE A 72 -5.62 5.78 16.16
N ASP A 73 -4.28 5.61 16.11
CA ASP A 73 -3.37 6.52 16.80
C ASP A 73 -3.22 7.81 16.00
N ARG A 74 -3.82 8.89 16.51
CA ARG A 74 -3.82 10.22 15.90
C ARG A 74 -2.41 10.74 15.58
N SER A 75 -1.41 10.42 16.40
CA SER A 75 -0.03 10.89 16.20
C SER A 75 0.65 10.16 15.05
N VAL A 76 0.39 8.86 14.92
CA VAL A 76 0.88 8.04 13.80
C VAL A 76 0.18 8.46 12.52
N ILE A 77 -1.16 8.61 12.54
CA ILE A 77 -1.93 9.10 11.39
C ILE A 77 -1.43 10.46 10.92
N ALA A 78 -1.23 11.42 11.84
CA ALA A 78 -0.71 12.73 11.48
C ALA A 78 0.68 12.64 10.82
N SER A 79 1.55 11.76 11.30
CA SER A 79 2.88 11.53 10.71
C SER A 79 2.79 10.92 9.32
N VAL A 80 1.93 9.92 9.13
CA VAL A 80 1.71 9.27 7.82
C VAL A 80 1.11 10.25 6.81
N VAL A 81 0.09 11.01 7.20
CA VAL A 81 -0.55 12.02 6.35
C VAL A 81 0.47 13.10 5.94
N THR A 82 1.25 13.60 6.91
CA THR A 82 2.28 14.60 6.64
C THR A 82 3.37 14.05 5.73
N ALA A 83 3.77 12.79 5.91
CA ALA A 83 4.77 12.13 5.08
C ALA A 83 4.28 11.95 3.65
N ALA A 84 3.03 11.52 3.47
CA ALA A 84 2.41 11.34 2.17
C ALA A 84 2.32 12.67 1.41
N ASP A 85 1.83 13.72 2.05
CA ASP A 85 1.70 15.06 1.46
C ASP A 85 3.05 15.62 1.00
N LYS A 86 4.06 15.55 1.87
CA LYS A 86 5.41 16.05 1.57
C LYS A 86 6.21 15.16 0.64
N GLY A 87 5.89 13.87 0.58
CA GLY A 87 6.51 12.88 -0.28
C GLY A 87 5.84 12.74 -1.65
N GLY A 88 4.90 13.61 -2.01
CA GLY A 88 4.29 13.63 -3.34
C GLY A 88 3.23 12.55 -3.58
N ALA A 89 2.77 11.87 -2.54
CA ALA A 89 1.67 10.92 -2.67
C ALA A 89 0.43 11.58 -3.29
N THR A 90 -0.39 10.80 -4.00
CA THR A 90 -1.62 11.33 -4.59
C THR A 90 -2.83 11.08 -3.70
N HIS A 91 -2.76 10.11 -2.79
CA HIS A 91 -3.85 9.73 -1.89
C HIS A 91 -3.29 9.31 -0.52
N VAL A 92 -4.11 9.49 0.52
CA VAL A 92 -3.85 8.90 1.84
C VAL A 92 -4.99 7.98 2.22
N ASP A 93 -4.67 6.83 2.80
CA ASP A 93 -5.63 5.84 3.26
C ASP A 93 -5.51 5.63 4.77
N ILE A 94 -6.63 5.82 5.46
CA ILE A 94 -6.74 5.75 6.93
C ILE A 94 -7.93 4.88 7.34
N ALA A 95 -7.95 4.50 8.62
CA ALA A 95 -9.10 3.83 9.22
C ALA A 95 -10.37 4.70 9.08
N CYS A 96 -11.52 4.04 8.89
CA CYS A 96 -12.81 4.70 8.73
C CYS A 96 -13.32 5.30 10.05
N ASP A 97 -12.83 6.49 10.39
CA ASP A 97 -13.21 7.21 11.60
C ASP A 97 -13.33 8.72 11.30
N PRO A 98 -14.48 9.37 11.62
CA PRO A 98 -14.69 10.79 11.34
C PRO A 98 -13.66 11.72 12.00
N ASP A 99 -13.15 11.40 13.20
CA ASP A 99 -12.18 12.24 13.89
C ASP A 99 -10.79 12.15 13.22
N LEU A 100 -10.43 10.96 12.72
CA LEU A 100 -9.21 10.79 11.92
C LEU A 100 -9.31 11.48 10.56
N VAL A 101 -10.48 11.45 9.91
CA VAL A 101 -10.71 12.19 8.66
C VAL A 101 -10.57 13.69 8.89
N ASN A 102 -11.22 14.24 9.92
CA ASN A 102 -11.09 15.66 10.27
C ASN A 102 -9.63 16.06 10.54
N LEU A 103 -8.89 15.18 11.23
CA LEU A 103 -7.45 15.38 11.44
C LEU A 103 -6.69 15.40 10.11
N ALA A 104 -6.90 14.41 9.23
CA ALA A 104 -6.20 14.33 7.95
C ALA A 104 -6.50 15.54 7.04
N VAL A 105 -7.77 15.93 6.93
CA VAL A 105 -8.20 17.11 6.17
C VAL A 105 -7.57 18.41 6.70
N SER A 106 -7.28 18.48 8.00
CA SER A 106 -6.57 19.63 8.59
C SER A 106 -5.07 19.68 8.25
N LEU A 107 -4.50 18.58 7.76
CA LEU A 107 -3.06 18.42 7.52
C LEU A 107 -2.68 18.38 6.04
N THR A 108 -3.58 17.95 5.15
CA THR A 108 -3.29 17.80 3.71
C THR A 108 -4.50 18.17 2.84
N SER A 109 -4.22 18.52 1.59
CA SER A 109 -5.22 18.63 0.52
C SER A 109 -5.34 17.36 -0.34
N LEU A 110 -4.53 16.33 -0.06
CA LEU A 110 -4.62 15.06 -0.77
C LEU A 110 -5.99 14.39 -0.53
N PRO A 111 -6.59 13.76 -1.55
CA PRO A 111 -7.77 12.95 -1.36
C PRO A 111 -7.62 11.90 -0.26
N ILE A 112 -8.58 11.92 0.67
CA ILE A 112 -8.65 11.00 1.79
C ILE A 112 -9.50 9.79 1.41
N CYS A 113 -8.85 8.62 1.42
CA CYS A 113 -9.46 7.32 1.36
C CYS A 113 -9.71 6.82 2.78
N VAL A 114 -10.92 6.35 3.05
CA VAL A 114 -11.25 5.66 4.29
C VAL A 114 -11.65 4.23 4.02
N SER A 115 -11.27 3.36 4.94
CA SER A 115 -11.30 1.94 4.66
C SER A 115 -11.92 1.19 5.84
N SER A 116 -12.95 0.38 5.58
CA SER A 116 -13.67 -0.39 6.58
C SER A 116 -14.26 -1.68 6.00
N VAL A 117 -14.49 -2.66 6.88
CA VAL A 117 -15.29 -3.85 6.59
C VAL A 117 -16.77 -3.66 6.92
N ASP A 118 -17.12 -2.61 7.65
CA ASP A 118 -18.50 -2.27 8.02
C ASP A 118 -18.99 -1.07 7.19
N PRO A 119 -19.93 -1.28 6.25
CA PRO A 119 -20.47 -0.22 5.42
C PRO A 119 -21.22 0.88 6.19
N GLU A 120 -21.70 0.60 7.41
CA GLU A 120 -22.41 1.58 8.23
C GLU A 120 -21.48 2.68 8.77
N GLU A 121 -20.16 2.48 8.75
CA GLU A 121 -19.16 3.47 9.20
C GLU A 121 -18.91 4.56 8.16
N PHE A 122 -19.11 4.27 6.86
CA PHE A 122 -18.75 5.20 5.78
C PHE A 122 -19.51 6.54 5.79
N PRO A 123 -20.83 6.61 6.02
CA PRO A 123 -21.56 7.88 5.92
C PRO A 123 -20.97 9.00 6.78
N ALA A 124 -20.61 8.70 8.03
CA ALA A 124 -20.01 9.68 8.94
C ALA A 124 -18.61 10.12 8.50
N ALA A 125 -17.80 9.19 7.97
CA ALA A 125 -16.47 9.50 7.47
C ALA A 125 -16.52 10.35 6.18
N VAL A 126 -17.50 10.10 5.31
CA VAL A 126 -17.76 10.91 4.11
C VAL A 126 -18.22 12.31 4.49
N GLU A 127 -19.14 12.44 5.44
CA GLU A 127 -19.57 13.74 5.97
C GLU A 127 -18.40 14.54 6.59
N ALA A 128 -17.43 13.85 7.19
CA ALA A 128 -16.21 14.46 7.71
C ALA A 128 -15.21 14.89 6.62
N GLY A 129 -15.40 14.48 5.36
CA GLY A 129 -14.59 14.93 4.22
C GLY A 129 -13.87 13.82 3.45
N ALA A 130 -14.11 12.54 3.75
CA ALA A 130 -13.55 11.44 2.95
C ALA A 130 -14.09 11.48 1.51
N GLN A 131 -13.20 11.29 0.54
CA GLN A 131 -13.52 11.41 -0.90
C GLN A 131 -13.53 10.05 -1.61
N MET A 132 -12.89 9.04 -1.00
CA MET A 132 -12.86 7.67 -1.49
C MET A 132 -13.15 6.73 -0.32
N VAL A 133 -13.94 5.68 -0.57
CA VAL A 133 -14.21 4.60 0.37
C VAL A 133 -13.64 3.32 -0.21
N GLU A 134 -12.94 2.57 0.62
CA GLU A 134 -12.45 1.24 0.31
C GLU A 134 -13.24 0.25 1.15
N ILE A 135 -14.04 -0.56 0.47
CA ILE A 135 -14.80 -1.61 1.10
C ILE A 135 -13.91 -2.83 1.21
N GLY A 136 -13.59 -3.14 2.45
CA GLY A 136 -12.95 -4.36 2.86
C GLY A 136 -11.52 -4.20 3.36
N ASN A 137 -11.08 -5.34 3.87
CA ASN A 137 -9.74 -5.86 4.08
C ASN A 137 -10.04 -7.05 4.96
N TYR A 138 -10.36 -8.14 4.28
CA TYR A 138 -10.72 -9.40 4.91
C TYR A 138 -9.46 -10.09 5.41
N ASP A 139 -8.56 -9.34 6.05
CA ASP A 139 -7.26 -9.77 6.53
C ASP A 139 -7.37 -10.98 7.47
N SER A 140 -8.51 -11.08 8.16
CA SER A 140 -8.93 -12.17 9.05
C SER A 140 -9.41 -13.43 8.31
N PHE A 141 -9.71 -13.36 7.03
CA PHE A 141 -10.06 -14.52 6.19
C PHE A 141 -8.83 -15.15 5.49
N TYR A 142 -7.66 -14.48 5.51
CA TYR A 142 -6.41 -15.04 4.98
C TYR A 142 -5.81 -16.13 5.86
N GLU A 143 -6.19 -16.21 7.14
CA GLU A 143 -5.86 -17.34 8.03
C GLU A 143 -6.35 -18.70 7.47
N MET A 144 -7.22 -18.67 6.46
CA MET A 144 -7.74 -19.86 5.77
C MET A 144 -6.96 -20.24 4.50
N GLY A 145 -5.81 -19.61 4.20
CA GLY A 145 -4.88 -20.08 3.16
C GLY A 145 -5.38 -19.93 1.72
N ARG A 146 -6.11 -18.86 1.39
CA ARG A 146 -6.60 -18.62 0.02
C ARG A 146 -5.41 -18.48 -0.96
N LEU A 147 -5.44 -19.30 -2.01
CA LEU A 147 -4.49 -19.30 -3.11
C LEU A 147 -5.05 -18.48 -4.28
N PHE A 148 -4.15 -17.80 -5.00
CA PHE A 148 -4.47 -17.01 -6.20
C PHE A 148 -5.07 -17.91 -7.28
N SER A 149 -6.33 -17.64 -7.65
CA SER A 149 -7.12 -18.47 -8.57
C SER A 149 -7.89 -17.59 -9.58
N PRO A 150 -8.48 -18.18 -10.63
CA PRO A 150 -9.39 -17.47 -11.55
C PRO A 150 -10.58 -16.78 -10.85
N GLU A 151 -10.89 -17.14 -9.61
CA GLU A 151 -12.01 -16.58 -8.83
C GLU A 151 -11.80 -15.11 -8.49
N GLU A 152 -10.56 -14.64 -8.29
CA GLU A 152 -10.29 -13.21 -8.05
C GLU A 152 -10.55 -12.37 -9.30
N VAL A 153 -10.21 -12.89 -10.48
CA VAL A 153 -10.48 -12.20 -11.75
C VAL A 153 -11.98 -12.07 -11.97
N MET A 154 -12.74 -13.14 -11.75
CA MET A 154 -14.20 -13.11 -11.83
C MET A 154 -14.82 -12.16 -10.80
N LEU A 155 -14.28 -12.12 -9.59
CA LEU A 155 -14.72 -11.17 -8.56
C LEU A 155 -14.45 -9.73 -8.99
N ALA A 156 -13.34 -9.45 -9.67
CA ALA A 156 -13.00 -8.09 -10.13
C ALA A 156 -13.98 -7.62 -11.21
N GLU A 157 -14.29 -8.48 -12.17
CA GLU A 157 -15.31 -8.21 -13.20
C GLU A 157 -16.69 -7.98 -12.57
N LEU A 158 -17.04 -8.74 -11.53
CA LEU A 158 -18.30 -8.54 -10.80
C LEU A 158 -18.32 -7.20 -10.07
N LEU A 159 -17.24 -6.86 -9.34
CA LEU A 159 -17.15 -5.59 -8.63
C LEU A 159 -17.22 -4.39 -9.59
N GLU A 160 -16.61 -4.50 -10.78
CA GLU A 160 -16.76 -3.52 -11.85
C GLU A 160 -18.23 -3.39 -12.29
N GLN A 161 -18.95 -4.51 -12.49
CA GLN A 161 -20.37 -4.49 -12.85
C GLN A 161 -21.25 -3.87 -11.76
N GLU A 162 -20.88 -4.04 -10.50
CA GLU A 162 -21.54 -3.44 -9.34
C GLU A 162 -21.15 -1.95 -9.13
N GLY A 163 -20.30 -1.38 -10.00
CA GLY A 163 -20.00 0.04 -10.04
C GLY A 163 -18.78 0.47 -9.22
N ALA A 164 -17.82 -0.44 -8.99
CA ALA A 164 -16.52 -0.07 -8.46
C ALA A 164 -15.83 0.97 -9.37
N ASP A 165 -15.19 1.97 -8.77
CA ASP A 165 -14.43 2.96 -9.53
C ASP A 165 -13.00 2.46 -9.79
N ILE A 166 -12.40 1.73 -8.83
CA ILE A 166 -11.05 1.16 -8.89
C ILE A 166 -11.06 -0.21 -8.17
N ILE A 167 -10.23 -1.14 -8.65
CA ILE A 167 -9.93 -2.39 -7.92
C ILE A 167 -8.55 -2.29 -7.28
N GLN A 168 -8.46 -2.48 -5.96
CA GLN A 168 -7.18 -2.64 -5.29
C GLN A 168 -6.84 -4.12 -5.11
N THR A 169 -5.67 -4.53 -5.59
CA THR A 169 -5.18 -5.89 -5.36
C THR A 169 -4.74 -6.06 -3.92
N GLU A 170 -4.86 -7.28 -3.42
CA GLU A 170 -4.25 -7.66 -2.16
C GLU A 170 -3.25 -8.77 -2.42
N GLY A 171 -2.07 -8.65 -1.84
CA GLY A 171 -1.13 -9.75 -1.69
C GLY A 171 -1.38 -10.42 -0.36
N GLY A 172 -1.68 -11.72 -0.36
CA GLY A 172 -1.79 -12.49 0.87
C GLY A 172 -0.53 -12.35 1.73
N LYS A 173 -0.68 -12.40 3.07
CA LYS A 173 0.40 -12.28 4.07
C LYS A 173 1.54 -13.32 3.95
N TYR A 174 1.51 -14.19 2.94
CA TYR A 174 2.45 -15.30 2.73
C TYR A 174 3.78 -14.91 2.09
N SER A 175 4.07 -13.62 1.96
CA SER A 175 5.44 -13.21 1.75
C SER A 175 6.18 -13.08 3.09
N SER A 176 6.54 -14.23 3.66
CA SER A 176 7.75 -14.29 4.49
C SER A 176 8.90 -14.48 3.51
N PRO A 177 9.51 -13.39 3.00
CA PRO A 177 10.54 -13.51 2.00
C PRO A 177 11.67 -14.36 2.57
N SER A 178 12.08 -15.36 1.79
CA SER A 178 13.17 -16.27 2.13
C SER A 178 14.52 -15.60 1.98
N LYS A 179 14.55 -14.55 1.16
CA LYS A 179 15.69 -13.69 0.90
C LYS A 179 15.47 -12.33 1.56
N PRO A 180 16.50 -11.69 2.09
CA PRO A 180 16.47 -10.30 2.51
C PRO A 180 16.79 -9.37 1.34
N GLY A 181 16.89 -8.07 1.63
CA GLY A 181 17.28 -7.06 0.66
C GLY A 181 16.27 -6.89 -0.48
N VAL A 182 16.77 -6.40 -1.62
CA VAL A 182 15.97 -6.18 -2.85
C VAL A 182 15.23 -7.44 -3.30
N LEU A 183 15.91 -8.59 -3.26
CA LEU A 183 15.29 -9.86 -3.67
C LEU A 183 14.13 -10.24 -2.73
N GLY A 184 14.28 -9.98 -1.43
CA GLY A 184 13.20 -10.15 -0.47
C GLY A 184 12.01 -9.24 -0.72
N LEU A 185 12.25 -7.99 -1.11
CA LEU A 185 11.17 -7.05 -1.48
C LEU A 185 10.42 -7.55 -2.72
N ILE A 186 11.12 -8.07 -3.73
CA ILE A 186 10.52 -8.66 -4.93
C ILE A 186 9.71 -9.92 -4.59
N GLU A 187 10.27 -10.85 -3.80
CA GLU A 187 9.54 -12.01 -3.28
C GLU A 187 8.27 -11.56 -2.55
N LYS A 188 8.36 -10.45 -1.81
CA LYS A 188 7.24 -9.91 -1.05
C LYS A 188 6.12 -9.35 -1.91
N ALA A 189 6.47 -8.66 -2.98
CA ALA A 189 5.53 -8.06 -3.93
C ALA A 189 4.98 -9.07 -4.96
N THR A 190 5.68 -10.18 -5.21
CA THR A 190 5.34 -11.16 -6.26
C THR A 190 3.85 -11.52 -6.32
N PRO A 191 3.17 -11.85 -5.20
CA PRO A 191 1.77 -12.25 -5.26
C PRO A 191 0.85 -11.13 -5.77
N THR A 192 1.06 -9.90 -5.29
CA THR A 192 0.23 -8.76 -5.70
C THR A 192 0.51 -8.31 -7.13
N LEU A 193 1.76 -8.45 -7.59
CA LEU A 193 2.15 -8.18 -8.98
C LEU A 193 1.46 -9.14 -9.95
N ALA A 194 1.39 -10.43 -9.59
CA ALA A 194 0.70 -11.45 -10.39
C ALA A 194 -0.81 -11.18 -10.46
N SER A 195 -1.43 -10.78 -9.34
CA SER A 195 -2.84 -10.36 -9.31
C SER A 195 -3.07 -9.11 -10.17
N ALA A 196 -2.23 -8.09 -10.06
CA ALA A 196 -2.32 -6.86 -10.86
C ALA A 196 -2.25 -7.17 -12.36
N TYR A 197 -1.34 -8.05 -12.77
CA TYR A 197 -1.23 -8.50 -14.16
C TYR A 197 -2.49 -9.17 -14.69
N SER A 198 -3.12 -10.00 -13.86
CA SER A 198 -4.29 -10.78 -14.27
C SER A 198 -5.56 -9.92 -14.28
N ILE A 199 -5.77 -9.11 -13.23
CA ILE A 199 -6.96 -8.29 -13.04
C ILE A 199 -6.99 -7.11 -14.03
N SER A 200 -5.87 -6.42 -14.24
CA SER A 200 -5.79 -5.26 -15.16
C SER A 200 -6.13 -5.59 -16.61
N ARG A 201 -6.10 -6.87 -16.99
CA ARG A 201 -6.48 -7.37 -18.32
C ARG A 201 -7.95 -7.81 -18.40
N ALA A 202 -8.60 -8.02 -17.27
CA ALA A 202 -9.98 -8.49 -17.20
C ALA A 202 -10.97 -7.34 -17.00
N VAL A 203 -10.60 -6.31 -16.22
CA VAL A 203 -11.45 -5.14 -15.97
C VAL A 203 -11.02 -3.93 -16.82
N LYS A 204 -11.93 -2.97 -17.00
CA LYS A 204 -11.67 -1.70 -17.70
C LYS A 204 -11.40 -0.56 -16.73
N ILE A 205 -11.89 -0.65 -15.50
CA ILE A 205 -11.58 0.30 -14.44
C ILE A 205 -10.11 0.19 -13.99
N PRO A 206 -9.52 1.28 -13.46
CA PRO A 206 -8.14 1.27 -12.98
C PRO A 206 -7.91 0.20 -11.89
N VAL A 207 -6.71 -0.36 -11.88
CA VAL A 207 -6.26 -1.33 -10.88
C VAL A 207 -5.14 -0.73 -10.05
N MET A 208 -5.28 -0.69 -8.73
CA MET A 208 -4.22 -0.32 -7.80
C MET A 208 -3.52 -1.56 -7.28
N CYS A 209 -2.20 -1.65 -7.43
CA CYS A 209 -1.44 -2.74 -6.86
C CYS A 209 -1.09 -2.41 -5.40
N SER A 210 -1.37 -3.29 -4.43
CA SER A 210 -1.08 -3.03 -3.01
C SER A 210 -0.67 -4.29 -2.26
N SER A 211 -0.14 -4.13 -1.05
CA SER A 211 0.45 -5.18 -0.19
C SER A 211 1.86 -5.59 -0.60
N GLY A 212 2.80 -5.46 0.34
CA GLY A 212 4.18 -5.89 0.14
C GLY A 212 5.03 -5.03 -0.79
N LEU A 213 4.48 -3.92 -1.32
CA LEU A 213 5.20 -2.97 -2.16
C LEU A 213 6.14 -2.05 -1.36
N SER A 214 7.10 -1.50 -2.10
CA SER A 214 8.12 -0.51 -1.73
C SER A 214 8.52 0.28 -2.97
N ALA A 215 9.35 1.32 -2.84
CA ALA A 215 9.89 2.06 -4.00
C ALA A 215 10.48 1.12 -5.07
N VAL A 216 11.30 0.14 -4.67
CA VAL A 216 11.90 -0.89 -5.54
C VAL A 216 10.91 -1.65 -6.44
N THR A 217 9.70 -1.92 -5.94
CA THR A 217 8.71 -2.79 -6.64
C THR A 217 7.55 -2.00 -7.24
N ALA A 218 7.45 -0.70 -6.96
CA ALA A 218 6.44 0.17 -7.52
C ALA A 218 6.49 0.24 -9.07
N PRO A 219 7.66 0.36 -9.72
CA PRO A 219 7.78 0.25 -11.18
C PRO A 219 7.26 -1.06 -11.77
N MET A 220 7.49 -2.17 -11.05
CA MET A 220 7.05 -3.50 -11.49
C MET A 220 5.53 -3.60 -11.50
N ALA A 221 4.86 -2.94 -10.54
CA ALA A 221 3.40 -2.92 -10.47
C ALA A 221 2.77 -2.17 -11.66
N LEU A 222 3.31 -0.99 -12.03
CA LEU A 222 2.85 -0.28 -13.23
C LEU A 222 3.10 -1.11 -14.50
N THR A 223 4.27 -1.74 -14.60
CA THR A 223 4.59 -2.63 -15.73
C THR A 223 3.67 -3.84 -15.80
N ALA A 224 3.23 -4.36 -14.66
CA ALA A 224 2.23 -5.42 -14.59
C ALA A 224 0.84 -4.98 -15.07
N GLY A 225 0.58 -3.67 -15.21
CA GLY A 225 -0.69 -3.13 -15.69
C GLY A 225 -1.47 -2.35 -14.62
N ALA A 226 -0.89 -2.15 -13.43
CA ALA A 226 -1.49 -1.28 -12.44
C ALA A 226 -1.54 0.19 -12.94
N SER A 227 -2.53 0.91 -12.45
CA SER A 227 -2.75 2.34 -12.63
C SER A 227 -2.27 3.16 -11.43
N GLY A 228 -1.78 2.48 -10.40
CA GLY A 228 -1.23 3.06 -9.20
C GLY A 228 -0.77 2.01 -8.21
N VAL A 229 -0.11 2.46 -7.15
CA VAL A 229 0.43 1.62 -6.09
C VAL A 229 -0.01 2.10 -4.71
N GLY A 230 -0.26 1.16 -3.82
CA GLY A 230 -0.54 1.41 -2.41
C GLY A 230 0.62 0.92 -1.54
N ILE A 231 1.21 1.82 -0.77
CA ILE A 231 2.37 1.55 0.09
C ILE A 231 2.00 1.85 1.54
N GLY A 232 2.09 0.85 2.41
CA GLY A 232 1.81 1.02 3.84
C GLY A 232 2.97 0.57 4.72
N SER A 233 3.26 -0.73 4.72
CA SER A 233 4.26 -1.30 5.66
C SER A 233 5.69 -0.76 5.50
N ALA A 234 6.06 -0.24 4.33
CA ALA A 234 7.37 0.38 4.12
C ALA A 234 7.48 1.73 4.85
N VAL A 235 6.39 2.51 4.87
CA VAL A 235 6.30 3.79 5.57
C VAL A 235 6.03 3.60 7.07
N ASN A 236 5.06 2.77 7.45
CA ASN A 236 4.59 2.65 8.84
C ASN A 236 5.61 2.00 9.80
N ARG A 237 6.65 1.34 9.29
CA ARG A 237 7.71 0.72 10.11
C ARG A 237 8.85 1.68 10.44
N LEU A 238 8.86 2.87 9.84
CA LEU A 238 9.84 3.90 10.07
C LEU A 238 9.46 4.71 11.31
N ASN A 239 10.44 5.07 12.13
CA ASN A 239 10.22 5.78 13.40
C ASN A 239 10.53 7.28 13.29
N ASP A 240 10.75 7.79 12.08
CA ASP A 240 11.19 9.15 11.83
C ASP A 240 10.43 9.74 10.62
N LEU A 241 9.92 10.96 10.78
CA LEU A 241 9.11 11.62 9.75
C LEU A 241 9.90 11.88 8.47
N ILE A 242 11.19 12.21 8.56
CA ILE A 242 12.04 12.44 7.38
C ILE A 242 12.23 11.13 6.62
N ALA A 243 12.45 10.01 7.33
CA ALA A 243 12.52 8.71 6.69
C ALA A 243 11.20 8.34 6.00
N MET A 244 10.05 8.63 6.62
CA MET A 244 8.73 8.39 6.00
C MET A 244 8.50 9.24 4.75
N ILE A 245 8.92 10.52 4.78
CA ILE A 245 8.87 11.42 3.63
C ILE A 245 9.76 10.89 2.50
N ALA A 246 10.98 10.45 2.83
CA ALA A 246 11.92 9.90 1.85
C ALA A 246 11.35 8.64 1.17
N GLU A 247 10.85 7.66 1.91
CA GLU A 247 10.25 6.45 1.31
C GLU A 247 9.04 6.78 0.41
N SER A 248 8.22 7.76 0.82
CA SER A 248 7.07 8.21 0.02
C SER A 248 7.54 8.93 -1.26
N GLY A 249 8.55 9.78 -1.15
CA GLY A 249 9.16 10.51 -2.27
C GLY A 249 9.88 9.60 -3.26
N ASP A 250 10.71 8.67 -2.77
CA ASP A 250 11.40 7.68 -3.60
C ASP A 250 10.38 6.84 -4.39
N SER A 251 9.27 6.47 -3.75
CA SER A 251 8.19 5.76 -4.43
C SER A 251 7.48 6.59 -5.49
N GLU A 252 7.34 7.91 -5.27
CA GLU A 252 6.73 8.83 -6.24
C GLU A 252 7.63 9.03 -7.45
N GLU A 253 8.92 9.29 -7.22
CA GLU A 253 9.92 9.52 -8.25
C GLU A 253 10.02 8.30 -9.21
N GLU A 254 10.05 7.09 -8.64
CA GLU A 254 10.05 5.84 -9.39
C GLU A 254 8.79 5.67 -10.28
N LEU A 255 7.62 6.09 -9.81
CA LEU A 255 6.38 6.03 -10.61
C LEU A 255 6.41 7.05 -11.75
N VAL A 256 6.86 8.28 -11.47
CA VAL A 256 6.99 9.34 -12.48
C VAL A 256 7.94 8.91 -13.58
N GLU A 257 9.12 8.37 -13.22
CA GLU A 257 10.11 7.91 -14.20
C GLU A 257 9.53 6.85 -15.14
N VAL A 258 8.78 5.87 -14.60
CA VAL A 258 8.15 4.81 -15.39
C VAL A 258 7.08 5.35 -16.33
N VAL A 259 6.25 6.28 -15.85
CA VAL A 259 5.18 6.89 -16.66
C VAL A 259 5.77 7.73 -17.80
N GLU A 260 6.77 8.56 -17.51
CA GLU A 260 7.45 9.37 -18.54
C GLU A 260 8.22 8.49 -19.56
N ALA A 261 8.77 7.36 -19.12
CA ALA A 261 9.45 6.41 -20.00
C ALA A 261 8.50 5.67 -20.95
N ALA A 262 7.22 5.53 -20.58
CA ALA A 262 6.19 4.84 -21.35
C ALA A 262 5.51 5.72 -22.43
N GLU A 263 5.68 7.05 -22.39
CA GLU A 263 5.15 7.93 -23.42
C GLU A 263 5.80 7.67 -24.79
N PRO A 264 5.04 7.72 -25.91
CA PRO A 264 5.53 7.35 -27.23
C PRO A 264 6.57 8.35 -27.75
N ARG A 265 7.84 8.12 -27.42
CA ARG A 265 8.99 8.69 -28.12
C ARG A 265 9.11 7.97 -29.47
N SER A 266 9.33 8.74 -30.54
CA SER A 266 9.39 8.27 -31.94
C SER A 266 10.05 6.89 -32.08
N LEU A 267 9.34 5.92 -32.68
CA LEU A 267 9.72 4.53 -33.00
C LEU A 267 11.23 4.21 -32.84
N VAL A 268 11.61 3.74 -31.66
CA VAL A 268 12.88 3.06 -31.39
C VAL A 268 12.56 1.58 -31.11
N PRO A 269 13.36 0.59 -31.56
CA PRO A 269 13.03 -0.84 -31.42
C PRO A 269 12.72 -1.22 -29.97
N SER A 270 11.85 -2.24 -29.80
CA SER A 270 11.35 -2.80 -28.55
C SER A 270 12.31 -2.58 -27.36
N ARG A 271 12.03 -1.57 -26.53
CA ARG A 271 12.78 -1.35 -25.29
C ARG A 271 12.51 -2.53 -24.36
N TRP A 272 13.55 -3.31 -24.09
CA TRP A 272 13.55 -4.28 -22.99
C TRP A 272 13.54 -3.50 -21.67
N HIS A 273 12.51 -3.70 -20.85
CA HIS A 273 12.52 -3.25 -19.47
C HIS A 273 13.30 -4.31 -18.67
N ALA A 274 14.61 -4.13 -18.60
CA ALA A 274 15.47 -4.97 -17.77
C ALA A 274 15.39 -4.46 -16.33
N VAL A 275 14.84 -5.27 -15.43
CA VAL A 275 14.95 -5.05 -13.98
C VAL A 275 16.24 -5.72 -13.53
N ALA A 276 17.13 -4.95 -12.91
CA ALA A 276 18.33 -5.47 -12.30
C ALA A 276 18.23 -5.30 -10.79
N ALA A 277 18.44 -6.38 -10.04
CA ALA A 277 18.66 -6.33 -8.61
C ALA A 277 20.17 -6.42 -8.36
N TRP A 278 20.68 -5.56 -7.49
CA TRP A 278 22.02 -5.66 -6.96
C TRP A 278 21.93 -5.66 -5.44
N THR A 279 22.82 -6.39 -4.80
CA THR A 279 22.96 -6.44 -3.34
C THR A 279 24.41 -6.14 -3.05
N TRP A 280 24.69 -5.44 -1.94
CA TRP A 280 26.06 -5.36 -1.46
C TRP A 280 26.59 -6.77 -1.20
N ASP A 281 27.83 -7.05 -1.61
CA ASP A 281 28.53 -8.29 -1.22
C ASP A 281 28.96 -8.19 0.25
N ALA A 282 27.96 -8.06 1.12
CA ALA A 282 28.09 -8.19 2.54
C ALA A 282 28.01 -9.69 2.86
N GLN A 283 28.97 -10.20 3.62
CA GLN A 283 29.00 -11.62 4.03
C GLN A 283 27.74 -12.05 4.78
N ASP A 284 27.05 -11.08 5.38
CA ASP A 284 25.72 -11.21 5.97
C ASP A 284 24.73 -10.29 5.24
N GLU A 285 23.49 -10.75 5.12
CA GLU A 285 22.45 -10.01 4.41
C GLU A 285 21.63 -9.06 5.33
N THR A 286 21.91 -9.07 6.64
CA THR A 286 21.25 -8.21 7.64
C THR A 286 22.26 -7.60 8.60
N CYS A 287 21.97 -6.41 9.11
CA CYS A 287 22.80 -5.75 10.11
C CYS A 287 22.75 -6.51 11.45
N GLY A 288 23.91 -6.90 11.99
CA GLY A 288 24.01 -7.60 13.28
C GLY A 288 23.53 -6.82 14.52
N ILE A 289 23.18 -5.53 14.38
CA ILE A 289 22.66 -4.68 15.47
C ILE A 289 21.13 -4.60 15.42
N CYS A 290 20.55 -4.10 14.33
CA CYS A 290 19.09 -3.90 14.21
C CYS A 290 18.36 -5.07 13.54
N ARG A 291 19.10 -6.02 12.95
CA ARG A 291 18.58 -7.17 12.18
C ARG A 291 17.74 -6.80 10.96
N MET A 292 17.89 -5.57 10.47
CA MET A 292 17.26 -5.12 9.23
C MET A 292 18.21 -5.34 8.04
N ALA A 293 17.66 -5.46 6.83
CA ALA A 293 18.44 -5.62 5.60
C ALA A 293 19.29 -4.36 5.32
N PHE A 294 20.44 -4.56 4.68
CA PHE A 294 21.34 -3.47 4.29
C PHE A 294 20.75 -2.54 3.22
N ASP A 295 19.95 -3.09 2.30
CA ASP A 295 19.36 -2.37 1.16
C ASP A 295 18.23 -1.36 1.49
N GLY A 296 18.07 -0.97 2.76
CA GLY A 296 16.84 -0.36 3.25
C GLY A 296 16.75 1.18 3.33
N CYS A 297 17.86 1.93 3.47
CA CYS A 297 17.79 3.41 3.55
C CYS A 297 19.13 4.15 3.79
N CYS A 298 20.25 3.47 4.10
CA CYS A 298 21.45 4.14 4.63
C CYS A 298 22.75 3.53 4.09
N PRO A 299 23.86 4.29 4.02
CA PRO A 299 25.18 3.73 3.71
C PRO A 299 25.62 2.70 4.76
N ASP A 300 26.26 1.63 4.30
CA ASP A 300 26.83 0.60 5.15
C ASP A 300 28.30 0.88 5.47
N LEU A 301 28.70 0.60 6.71
CA LEU A 301 30.09 0.72 7.13
C LEU A 301 30.68 -0.64 7.50
N TRP A 302 31.91 -0.84 7.02
CA TRP A 302 32.69 -2.05 7.27
C TRP A 302 33.73 -1.83 8.37
N GLY A 303 33.82 -2.79 9.28
CA GLY A 303 34.95 -2.87 10.19
C GLY A 303 36.15 -3.55 9.52
N ALA A 304 37.37 -3.27 10.01
CA ALA A 304 38.59 -4.00 9.63
C ALA A 304 38.47 -5.52 9.89
N CYS A 305 37.52 -5.93 10.73
CA CYS A 305 37.15 -7.32 10.96
C CYS A 305 36.20 -7.93 9.92
N ASN A 306 35.90 -7.23 8.83
CA ASN A 306 34.97 -7.60 7.75
C ASN A 306 33.49 -7.77 8.15
N HIS A 307 33.06 -7.29 9.32
CA HIS A 307 31.62 -7.18 9.63
C HIS A 307 31.08 -5.84 9.15
N ALA A 308 29.89 -5.86 8.56
CA ALA A 308 29.17 -4.67 8.09
C ALA A 308 28.00 -4.34 9.04
N PHE A 309 27.69 -3.04 9.16
CA PHE A 309 26.56 -2.54 9.94
C PHE A 309 26.02 -1.27 9.28
N HIS A 310 24.73 -0.97 9.45
CA HIS A 310 24.20 0.33 9.03
C HIS A 310 24.94 1.45 9.77
N LEU A 311 25.24 2.54 9.06
CA LEU A 311 25.92 3.72 9.61
C LEU A 311 25.34 4.17 10.96
N HIS A 312 24.01 4.34 11.05
CA HIS A 312 23.36 4.79 12.27
C HIS A 312 23.46 3.77 13.42
N CYS A 313 23.48 2.48 13.11
CA CYS A 313 23.60 1.41 14.10
C CYS A 313 25.00 1.38 14.72
N ILE A 314 26.03 1.41 13.88
CA ILE A 314 27.41 1.28 14.35
C ILE A 314 27.91 2.54 15.05
N LEU A 315 27.52 3.74 14.58
CA LEU A 315 27.86 4.98 15.27
C LEU A 315 27.27 5.03 16.67
N LYS A 316 26.00 4.62 16.83
CA LYS A 316 25.34 4.54 18.15
C LYS A 316 26.06 3.57 19.09
N TRP A 317 26.43 2.39 18.56
CA TRP A 317 27.14 1.35 19.32
C TRP A 317 28.54 1.79 19.78
N VAL A 318 29.33 2.37 18.87
CA VAL A 318 30.68 2.86 19.16
C VAL A 318 30.66 3.98 20.20
N ASN A 319 29.74 4.93 20.06
CA ASN A 319 29.62 6.06 21.00
C ASN A 319 29.22 5.62 22.41
N SER A 320 28.53 4.48 22.56
CA SER A 320 28.14 3.93 23.86
C SER A 320 29.24 3.16 24.63
N GLN A 321 30.40 2.88 24.03
CA GLN A 321 31.43 1.98 24.59
C GLN A 321 32.79 2.64 24.82
N THR A 322 32.82 3.94 25.10
CA THR A 322 34.06 4.64 25.44
C THR A 322 34.73 4.06 26.71
N PRO A 323 36.07 3.86 26.73
CA PRO A 323 37.08 4.38 25.79
C PRO A 323 37.49 3.45 24.63
N GLN A 324 37.09 2.18 24.61
CA GLN A 324 37.47 1.22 23.56
C GLN A 324 36.24 0.47 23.01
N PRO A 325 35.70 0.90 21.86
CA PRO A 325 34.55 0.25 21.24
C PRO A 325 34.94 -1.10 20.64
N HIS A 326 34.06 -2.09 20.79
CA HIS A 326 34.25 -3.43 20.22
C HIS A 326 33.20 -3.73 19.15
N CYS A 327 33.55 -4.54 18.16
CA CYS A 327 32.63 -5.04 17.15
C CYS A 327 31.46 -5.81 17.82
N PRO A 328 30.19 -5.49 17.51
CA PRO A 328 29.03 -6.21 18.07
C PRO A 328 29.03 -7.72 17.81
N MET A 329 29.64 -8.16 16.70
CA MET A 329 29.60 -9.56 16.25
C MET A 329 30.79 -10.37 16.79
N CYS A 330 32.02 -9.94 16.50
CA CYS A 330 33.22 -10.71 16.83
C CYS A 330 33.98 -10.22 18.06
N ARG A 331 33.52 -9.12 18.69
CA ARG A 331 34.12 -8.51 19.89
C ARG A 331 35.58 -8.08 19.76
N ARG A 332 36.15 -8.01 18.55
CA ARG A 332 37.45 -7.38 18.30
C ARG A 332 37.32 -5.87 18.45
N GLU A 333 38.41 -5.17 18.78
CA GLU A 333 38.44 -3.71 18.82
C GLU A 333 37.94 -3.14 17.48
N TRP A 334 37.03 -2.17 17.57
CA TRP A 334 36.39 -1.61 16.38
C TRP A 334 37.31 -0.60 15.69
N GLN A 335 37.63 -0.89 14.44
CA GLN A 335 38.34 0.01 13.54
C GLN A 335 37.58 0.05 12.21
N PHE A 336 37.36 1.24 11.67
CA PHE A 336 36.76 1.39 10.34
C PHE A 336 37.72 0.83 9.30
N LYS A 337 37.19 0.05 8.35
CA LYS A 337 37.94 -0.42 7.19
C LYS A 337 38.20 0.79 6.28
N ALA A 338 39.48 1.06 6.02
CA ALA A 338 39.94 2.14 5.15
C ALA A 338 39.58 1.88 3.68
#